data_AF-R6YQ48-F1
#
_entry.id   AF-R6YQ48-F1
#
_cell.length_a   1.000
_cell.length_b   1.000
_cell.length_c   1.000
_cell.angle_alpha   90.00
_cell.angle_beta   90.00
_cell.angle_gamma   90.00
#
_symmetry.space_group_name_H-M   'P 1'
#
loop_
_entity.id
_entity.type
_entity.pdbx_description
1 polymer ?
#
loop_
_entity_poly.entity_id
_entity_poly.type
_entity_poly.pdbx_seq_one_letter_code
_entity_poly.pdbx_strand_id
1 'polypeptide(L)'
;MKNTINHEGCEISYEEYNRNLLRAFFSTFKVADEHLQFVLLIGVTKFSQVSVFCDFNQSSDISMSPKYEALCGITVDEMLKYFAEPIDEMAKHYRCSKDGMIAMLKKQYDGYLFSDLMQGVFNPYSLLNTFQKLDIRDYCF
;
A
#
# COMPACT_ATOMS: atom_id res chain seq x y z
N MET A 1 16.56 8.46 26.68
CA MET A 1 15.80 9.50 25.96
C MET A 1 14.49 9.71 26.70
N LYS A 2 14.01 10.95 26.84
CA LYS A 2 12.68 11.20 27.41
C LYS A 2 11.63 10.81 26.35
N ASN A 3 10.76 9.86 26.68
CA ASN A 3 9.66 9.41 25.81
C ASN A 3 8.37 10.22 26.03
N THR A 4 8.52 11.46 26.47
CA THR A 4 7.44 12.37 26.82
C THR A 4 7.57 13.70 26.08
N ILE A 5 6.44 14.33 25.82
CA ILE A 5 6.34 15.68 25.26
C ILE A 5 5.55 16.56 26.22
N ASN A 6 5.86 17.85 26.23
CA ASN A 6 4.99 18.84 26.86
C ASN A 6 3.93 19.28 25.86
N HIS A 7 2.67 18.97 26.13
CA HIS A 7 1.53 19.37 25.33
C HIS A 7 0.56 20.16 26.21
N GLU A 8 0.34 21.43 25.88
CA GLU A 8 -0.55 22.35 26.62
C GLU A 8 -0.27 22.44 28.12
N GLY A 9 1.01 22.29 28.53
CA GLY A 9 1.40 22.35 29.93
C GLY A 9 1.33 21.01 30.68
N CYS A 10 0.85 19.94 30.04
CA CYS A 10 0.87 18.59 30.57
C CYS A 10 1.99 17.75 29.92
N GLU A 11 2.68 16.94 30.71
CA GLU A 11 3.67 15.99 30.19
C GLU A 11 2.95 14.70 29.80
N ILE A 12 2.88 14.41 28.51
CA ILE A 12 2.22 13.22 27.94
C ILE A 12 3.25 12.37 27.18
N SER A 13 2.97 11.08 27.00
CA SER A 13 3.85 10.23 26.19
C SER A 13 3.74 10.57 24.69
N TYR A 14 4.79 10.29 23.91
CA TYR A 14 4.71 10.38 22.44
C TYR A 14 3.62 9.47 21.88
N GLU A 15 3.41 8.30 22.48
CA GLU A 15 2.35 7.37 22.08
C GLU A 15 0.97 8.03 22.23
N GLU A 16 0.72 8.68 23.37
CA GLU A 16 -0.55 9.32 23.67
C GLU A 16 -0.78 10.58 22.82
N TYR A 17 0.25 11.37 22.58
CA TYR A 17 0.18 12.49 21.65
C TYR A 17 -0.18 12.03 20.22
N ASN A 18 0.56 11.06 19.69
CA ASN A 18 0.32 10.53 18.34
C ASN A 18 -1.06 9.89 18.23
N ARG A 19 -1.52 9.20 19.28
CA ARG A 19 -2.87 8.65 19.36
C ARG A 19 -3.95 9.73 19.27
N ASN A 20 -3.81 10.81 20.03
CA ASN A 20 -4.77 11.91 20.03
C ASN A 20 -4.80 12.64 18.68
N LEU A 21 -3.63 12.82 18.04
CA LEU A 21 -3.52 13.39 16.70
C LEU A 21 -4.23 12.52 15.65
N LEU A 22 -3.97 11.21 15.66
CA LEU A 22 -4.64 10.27 14.76
C LEU A 22 -6.14 10.23 15.01
N ARG A 23 -6.58 10.25 16.29
CA ARG A 23 -8.01 10.32 16.63
C ARG A 23 -8.68 11.56 16.03
N ALA A 24 -8.05 12.74 16.16
CA ALA A 24 -8.58 13.97 15.58
C ALA A 24 -8.68 13.91 14.05
N PHE A 25 -7.66 13.35 13.39
CA PHE A 25 -7.67 13.12 11.94
C PHE A 25 -8.84 12.22 11.52
N PHE A 26 -9.00 11.06 12.16
CA PHE A 26 -10.06 10.11 11.81
C PHE A 26 -11.47 10.63 12.14
N SER A 27 -11.63 11.39 13.22
CA SER A 27 -12.91 12.02 13.58
C SER A 27 -13.39 13.03 12.53
N THR A 28 -12.49 13.62 11.75
CA THR A 28 -12.86 14.54 10.68
C THR A 28 -13.66 13.83 9.57
N PHE A 29 -13.32 12.58 9.25
CA PHE A 29 -14.09 11.79 8.27
C PHE A 29 -15.50 11.52 8.73
N LYS A 30 -15.71 11.31 10.03
CA LYS A 30 -17.04 11.09 10.60
C LYS A 30 -17.95 12.31 10.44
N VAL A 31 -17.40 13.52 10.58
CA VAL A 31 -18.16 14.76 10.35
C VAL A 31 -18.49 14.94 8.86
N ALA A 32 -17.61 14.47 7.98
CA ALA A 32 -17.78 14.54 6.53
C ALA A 32 -18.52 13.33 5.93
N ASP A 33 -19.05 12.41 6.74
CA ASP A 33 -19.60 11.12 6.29
C ASP A 33 -20.64 11.26 5.17
N GLU A 34 -21.54 12.25 5.29
CA GLU A 34 -22.57 12.55 4.28
C GLU A 34 -22.03 13.02 2.91
N HIS A 35 -20.74 13.35 2.83
CA HIS A 35 -20.07 13.80 1.62
C HIS A 35 -19.00 12.83 1.12
N LEU A 36 -18.72 11.75 1.86
CA LEU A 36 -17.69 10.78 1.52
C LEU A 36 -18.32 9.57 0.81
N GLN A 37 -18.09 9.45 -0.50
CA GLN A 37 -18.56 8.30 -1.28
C GLN A 37 -17.68 7.06 -1.09
N PHE A 38 -16.38 7.25 -0.89
CA PHE A 38 -15.41 6.19 -0.66
C PHE A 38 -14.13 6.77 -0.06
N VAL A 39 -13.59 6.12 0.98
CA VAL A 39 -12.31 6.48 1.60
C VAL A 39 -11.45 5.23 1.74
N LEU A 40 -10.28 5.25 1.11
CA LEU A 40 -9.26 4.21 1.24
C LEU A 40 -8.07 4.76 2.04
N LEU A 41 -7.76 4.11 3.15
CA LEU A 41 -6.62 4.44 4.01
C LEU A 41 -5.59 3.31 3.92
N ILE A 42 -4.37 3.65 3.51
CA ILE A 42 -3.24 2.72 3.41
C ILE A 42 -2.10 3.18 4.32
N GLY A 43 -1.35 2.24 4.88
CA GLY A 43 -0.22 2.53 5.76
C GLY A 43 0.73 1.34 5.90
N VAL A 44 1.95 1.62 6.35
CA VAL A 44 3.03 0.62 6.52
C VAL A 44 2.95 -0.14 7.85
N THR A 45 2.15 0.32 8.80
CA THR A 45 2.03 -0.30 10.13
C THR A 45 0.59 -0.29 10.59
N LYS A 46 0.08 -1.48 10.94
CA LYS A 46 -1.27 -1.64 11.47
C LYS A 46 -1.30 -1.23 12.94
N PHE A 47 -1.90 -0.08 13.24
CA PHE A 47 -2.16 0.31 14.63
C PHE A 47 -3.38 -0.47 15.15
N SER A 48 -3.13 -1.58 15.83
CA SER A 48 -4.13 -2.51 16.36
C SER A 48 -4.72 -2.11 17.71
N GLN A 49 -4.76 -0.81 18.05
CA GLN A 49 -5.34 -0.38 19.31
C GLN A 49 -6.72 0.24 19.11
N VAL A 50 -7.69 -0.57 19.52
CA VAL A 50 -9.15 -0.43 19.54
C VAL A 50 -9.66 0.97 19.95
N SER A 51 -8.89 1.81 20.66
CA SER A 51 -9.39 3.10 21.17
C SER A 51 -9.39 4.28 20.20
N VAL A 52 -8.64 4.24 19.09
CA VAL A 52 -8.66 5.34 18.09
C VAL A 52 -9.86 5.23 17.15
N PHE A 53 -10.33 4.00 16.93
CA PHE A 53 -11.36 3.67 15.93
C PHE A 53 -12.73 3.35 16.53
N CYS A 54 -12.91 3.32 17.86
CA CYS A 54 -14.23 3.10 18.46
C CYS A 54 -15.28 4.14 18.00
N ASP A 55 -14.85 5.37 17.71
CA ASP A 55 -15.72 6.40 17.14
C ASP A 55 -15.94 6.26 15.63
N PHE A 56 -15.11 5.46 14.94
CA PHE A 56 -15.13 5.16 13.51
C PHE A 56 -15.63 3.72 13.27
N ASN A 57 -16.79 3.39 13.83
CA ASN A 57 -17.33 2.03 13.86
C ASN A 57 -17.89 1.53 12.49
N GLN A 58 -17.65 2.27 11.41
CA GLN A 58 -18.05 1.91 10.04
C GLN A 58 -16.87 1.49 9.15
N SER A 59 -15.62 1.53 9.64
CA SER A 59 -14.49 0.99 8.85
C SER A 59 -14.60 -0.53 8.75
N SER A 60 -14.72 -1.03 7.53
CA SER A 60 -14.40 -2.42 7.24
C SER A 60 -12.88 -2.57 7.17
N ASP A 61 -12.28 -3.35 8.07
CA ASP A 61 -10.86 -3.72 7.95
C ASP A 61 -10.72 -4.70 6.78
N ILE A 62 -10.36 -4.16 5.60
CA ILE A 62 -10.14 -4.95 4.38
C ILE A 62 -8.69 -5.42 4.24
N SER A 63 -7.81 -5.13 5.19
CA SER A 63 -6.35 -5.27 5.04
C SER A 63 -5.90 -6.69 4.66
N MET A 64 -6.64 -7.71 5.10
CA MET A 64 -6.36 -9.14 4.86
C MET A 64 -7.51 -9.81 4.09
N SER A 65 -8.39 -9.03 3.46
CA SER A 65 -9.54 -9.56 2.75
C SER A 65 -9.11 -10.02 1.35
N PRO A 66 -9.31 -11.31 0.99
CA PRO A 66 -8.94 -11.81 -0.33
C PRO A 66 -9.66 -11.08 -1.49
N LYS A 67 -10.82 -10.47 -1.22
CA LYS A 67 -11.58 -9.67 -2.19
C LYS A 67 -10.88 -8.36 -2.60
N TYR A 68 -9.91 -7.90 -1.81
CA TYR A 68 -9.18 -6.65 -2.03
C TYR A 68 -7.67 -6.88 -2.17
N GLU A 69 -7.23 -8.13 -2.40
CA GLU A 69 -5.82 -8.48 -2.59
C GLU A 69 -5.20 -7.74 -3.79
N ALA A 70 -5.95 -7.64 -4.89
CA ALA A 70 -5.57 -6.82 -6.06
C ALA A 70 -5.67 -5.30 -5.82
N LEU A 71 -6.24 -4.84 -4.71
CA LEU A 71 -6.19 -3.42 -4.34
C LEU A 71 -4.79 -3.04 -3.80
N CYS A 72 -4.05 -4.01 -3.27
CA CYS A 72 -2.72 -3.85 -2.68
C CYS A 72 -1.57 -4.13 -3.66
N GLY A 73 -1.89 -4.53 -4.90
CA GLY A 73 -0.91 -5.01 -5.88
C GLY A 73 -1.43 -4.97 -7.32
N ILE A 74 -0.55 -5.15 -8.29
CA ILE A 74 -0.93 -5.31 -9.70
C ILE A 74 -0.89 -6.81 -10.00
N THR A 75 -1.98 -7.40 -10.47
CA THR A 75 -1.98 -8.83 -10.86
C THR A 75 -1.19 -9.06 -12.15
N VAL A 76 -0.82 -10.31 -12.44
CA VAL A 76 -0.20 -10.68 -13.72
C VAL A 76 -1.06 -10.27 -14.92
N ASP A 77 -2.37 -10.50 -14.85
CA ASP A 77 -3.28 -10.15 -15.94
C ASP A 77 -3.37 -8.63 -16.15
N GLU A 78 -3.41 -7.85 -15.08
CA GLU A 78 -3.37 -6.38 -15.14
C GLU A 78 -2.04 -5.87 -15.66
N MET A 79 -0.92 -6.48 -15.24
CA MET A 79 0.42 -6.16 -15.75
C MET A 79 0.47 -6.34 -17.27
N LEU A 80 0.02 -7.51 -17.76
CA LEU A 80 0.03 -7.82 -19.19
C LEU A 80 -0.94 -6.96 -20.00
N LYS A 81 -2.07 -6.58 -19.41
CA LYS A 81 -3.11 -5.78 -20.08
C LYS A 81 -2.77 -4.30 -20.16
N TYR A 82 -2.34 -3.69 -19.05
CA TYR A 82 -2.16 -2.24 -18.95
C TYR A 82 -0.72 -1.78 -19.18
N PHE A 83 0.26 -2.67 -19.06
CA PHE A 83 1.69 -2.33 -19.19
C PHE A 83 2.38 -3.04 -20.35
N ALA A 84 1.61 -3.49 -21.35
CA ALA A 84 2.13 -4.19 -22.52
C ALA A 84 3.22 -3.38 -23.26
N GLU A 85 3.01 -2.07 -23.41
CA GLU A 85 3.94 -1.15 -24.09
C GLU A 85 5.22 -0.90 -23.27
N PRO A 86 5.15 -0.54 -21.97
CA PRO A 86 6.34 -0.48 -21.10
C PRO A 86 7.18 -1.77 -21.08
N ILE A 87 6.53 -2.94 -21.11
CA ILE A 87 7.22 -4.22 -21.19
C ILE A 87 7.95 -4.36 -22.52
N ASP A 88 7.34 -3.94 -23.63
CA ASP A 88 7.99 -3.96 -24.95
C ASP A 88 9.18 -3.00 -25.03
N GLU A 89 9.07 -1.83 -24.41
CA GLU A 89 10.18 -0.86 -24.31
C GLU A 89 11.33 -1.44 -23.48
N MET A 90 11.04 -2.03 -22.33
CA MET A 90 12.06 -2.72 -21.54
C MET A 90 12.68 -3.90 -22.28
N ALA A 91 11.89 -4.70 -23.00
CA ALA A 91 12.41 -5.83 -23.79
C ALA A 91 13.40 -5.34 -24.85
N LYS A 92 13.11 -4.22 -25.53
CA LYS A 92 14.04 -3.57 -26.46
C LYS A 92 15.30 -3.08 -25.74
N HIS A 93 15.15 -2.44 -24.59
CA HIS A 93 16.27 -1.90 -23.80
C HIS A 93 17.23 -3.02 -23.35
N TYR A 94 16.70 -4.11 -22.80
CA TYR A 94 17.47 -5.27 -22.35
C TYR A 94 17.82 -6.26 -23.47
N ARG A 95 17.40 -5.97 -24.71
CA ARG A 95 17.63 -6.82 -25.89
C ARG A 95 17.16 -8.26 -25.69
N CYS A 96 16.00 -8.44 -25.07
CA CYS A 96 15.38 -9.74 -24.84
C CYS A 96 13.99 -9.81 -25.50
N SER A 97 13.38 -10.99 -25.52
CA SER A 97 11.98 -11.13 -25.96
C SER A 97 11.02 -10.58 -24.91
N LYS A 98 9.80 -10.21 -25.34
CA LYS A 98 8.72 -9.80 -24.44
C LYS A 98 8.47 -10.84 -23.34
N ASP A 99 8.41 -12.12 -23.71
CA ASP A 99 8.24 -13.22 -22.76
C ASP A 99 9.43 -13.35 -21.80
N GLY A 100 10.65 -13.11 -22.28
CA GLY A 100 11.85 -13.06 -21.46
C GLY A 100 11.80 -11.93 -20.44
N MET A 101 11.33 -10.74 -20.86
CA MET A 101 11.14 -9.61 -19.96
C MET A 101 10.07 -9.87 -18.91
N ILE A 102 8.94 -10.47 -19.30
CA ILE A 102 7.87 -10.88 -18.36
C ILE A 102 8.41 -11.88 -17.33
N ALA A 103 9.23 -12.85 -17.76
CA ALA A 103 9.84 -13.81 -16.85
C ALA A 103 10.83 -13.14 -15.87
N MET A 104 11.59 -12.13 -16.31
CA MET A 104 12.47 -11.35 -15.45
C MET A 104 11.69 -10.51 -14.44
N LEU A 105 10.63 -9.84 -14.86
CA LEU A 105 9.73 -9.08 -14.00
C LEU A 105 9.06 -9.97 -12.95
N LYS A 106 8.57 -11.15 -13.37
CA LYS A 106 8.04 -12.15 -12.45
C LYS A 106 9.10 -12.57 -11.44
N LYS A 107 10.28 -12.99 -11.91
CA LYS A 107 11.34 -13.44 -10.99
C LYS A 107 11.75 -12.38 -9.96
N GLN A 108 11.74 -11.09 -10.32
CA GLN A 108 12.14 -10.02 -9.42
C GLN A 108 11.02 -9.56 -8.47
N TYR A 109 9.76 -9.60 -8.91
CA TYR A 109 8.66 -8.90 -8.23
C TYR A 109 7.42 -9.77 -7.94
N ASP A 110 7.38 -11.02 -8.44
CA ASP A 110 6.34 -12.03 -8.16
C ASP A 110 6.66 -12.72 -6.83
N GLY A 111 6.17 -12.13 -5.74
CA GLY A 111 6.46 -12.61 -4.39
C GLY A 111 5.68 -11.94 -3.26
N TYR A 112 4.85 -10.93 -3.57
CA TYR A 112 3.93 -10.38 -2.58
C TYR A 112 2.66 -11.24 -2.56
N LEU A 113 2.46 -11.93 -1.44
CA LEU A 113 1.21 -12.60 -1.09
C LEU A 113 0.51 -11.76 -0.04
N PHE A 114 -0.70 -11.28 -0.32
CA PHE A 114 -1.51 -10.56 0.67
C PHE A 114 -2.71 -11.38 1.16
N SER A 115 -2.96 -12.57 0.60
CA SER A 115 -3.96 -13.52 1.09
C SER A 115 -3.56 -14.99 0.97
N ASP A 116 -4.30 -15.85 1.67
CA ASP A 116 -4.17 -17.31 1.65
C ASP A 116 -4.48 -17.95 0.28
N LEU A 117 -5.03 -17.18 -0.68
CA LEU A 117 -5.34 -17.67 -2.02
C LEU A 117 -4.10 -17.82 -2.93
N MET A 118 -2.91 -17.39 -2.47
CA MET A 118 -1.64 -17.50 -3.20
C MET A 118 -1.67 -16.89 -4.61
N GLN A 119 -2.48 -15.85 -4.82
CA GLN A 119 -2.46 -15.12 -6.09
C GLN A 119 -1.32 -14.09 -6.02
N GLY A 120 -0.20 -14.40 -6.68
CA GLY A 120 0.97 -13.51 -6.73
C GLY A 120 0.59 -12.15 -7.33
N VAL A 121 0.83 -11.09 -6.56
CA VAL A 121 0.66 -9.71 -7.04
C VAL A 121 2.01 -8.99 -7.05
N PHE A 122 2.15 -8.07 -7.99
CA PHE A 122 3.29 -7.17 -8.09
C PHE A 122 3.09 -5.96 -7.18
N ASN A 123 4.13 -5.55 -6.47
CA ASN A 123 4.12 -4.26 -5.77
C ASN A 123 4.01 -3.12 -6.80
N PRO A 124 2.99 -2.25 -6.72
CA PRO A 124 2.74 -1.22 -7.73
C PRO A 124 3.84 -0.17 -7.73
N TYR A 125 4.39 0.19 -6.56
CA TYR A 125 5.47 1.17 -6.47
C TYR A 125 6.74 0.67 -7.14
N SER A 126 7.12 -0.59 -6.87
CA SER A 126 8.31 -1.20 -7.47
C SER A 126 8.15 -1.35 -8.98
N LEU A 127 7.00 -1.87 -9.42
CA LEU A 127 6.73 -2.13 -10.84
C LEU A 127 6.67 -0.84 -11.66
N LEU A 128 5.97 0.19 -11.17
CA LEU A 128 5.86 1.49 -11.84
C LEU A 128 7.22 2.20 -11.93
N ASN A 129 8.05 2.13 -10.87
CA ASN A 129 9.40 2.68 -10.91
C ASN A 129 10.28 1.97 -11.93
N THR A 130 10.19 0.64 -12.02
CA THR A 130 10.91 -0.16 -13.01
C THR A 130 10.54 0.25 -14.42
N PHE A 131 9.25 0.42 -14.73
CA PHE A 131 8.81 0.89 -16.04
C PHE A 131 9.27 2.32 -16.33
N GLN A 132 9.14 3.24 -15.37
CA GLN A 132 9.55 4.63 -15.57
C GLN A 132 11.07 4.78 -15.81
N LYS A 133 11.88 3.95 -15.16
CA LYS A 133 13.34 4.02 -15.26
C LYS A 133 13.93 3.05 -16.29
N LEU A 134 13.10 2.18 -16.86
CA LEU A 134 13.50 1.07 -17.73
C LEU A 134 14.61 0.22 -17.10
N ASP A 135 14.56 0.04 -15.77
CA ASP A 135 15.63 -0.58 -15.00
C ASP A 135 15.09 -1.44 -13.85
N ILE A 136 15.43 -2.72 -13.88
CA ILE A 136 15.07 -3.71 -12.85
C ILE A 136 16.03 -3.54 -11.67
N ARG A 137 15.50 -3.00 -10.56
CA ARG A 137 16.22 -2.87 -9.28
C ARG A 137 15.34 -3.26 -8.10
N ASP A 138 15.98 -3.42 -6.95
CA ASP A 138 15.30 -3.58 -5.67
C ASP A 138 14.69 -2.25 -5.23
N TYR A 139 13.49 -1.97 -5.72
CA TYR A 139 12.63 -0.91 -5.19
C TYR A 139 11.84 -1.49 -4.02
N CYS A 140 12.50 -1.73 -2.89
CA CYS A 140 11.82 -2.14 -1.64
C CYS A 140 11.58 -0.92 -0.75
N PHE A 141 10.45 -0.92 -0.04
CA PHE A 141 10.15 -0.05 1.10
C PHE A 141 10.09 -0.90 2.37
#